data_AF-A0A947TPP2-F1
#
_entry.id   AF-A0A947TPP2-F1
#
_cell.length_a   1.000
_cell.length_b   1.000
_cell.length_c   1.000
_cell.angle_alpha   90.00
_cell.angle_beta   90.00
_cell.angle_gamma   90.00
#
_symmetry.space_group_name_H-M   'P 1'
#
loop_
_entity.id
_entity.type
_entity.pdbx_description
1 polymer ?
#
loop_
_entity_poly.entity_id
_entity_poly.type
_entity_poly.pdbx_seq_one_letter_code
_entity_poly.pdbx_strand_id
1 'polypeptide(L)'
;MKRVMLPLLLAVALVAIALAGYWLKRPADAMAVACADPLAGCSFSHRGAAASARFSARPTALEAFELNVRAAGVSRISAEFQMVGMDMGFNRYDLRPTADSAWAARVTLPVCVSARRDWILYLDLDGSRYAIPFSTR
;
A
#
# COMPACT_ATOMS: atom_id res chain seq x y z
N MET A 1 -25.01 43.91 -9.29
CA MET A 1 -25.17 42.49 -8.90
C MET A 1 -24.38 41.51 -9.77
N LYS A 2 -24.51 41.53 -11.12
CA LYS A 2 -23.78 40.60 -12.02
C LYS A 2 -22.25 40.62 -11.91
N ARG A 3 -21.63 41.77 -11.63
CA ARG A 3 -20.16 41.91 -11.50
C ARG A 3 -19.56 41.14 -10.30
N VAL A 4 -20.34 40.91 -9.24
CA VAL A 4 -19.91 40.16 -8.05
C VAL A 4 -20.28 38.69 -8.13
N MET A 5 -21.29 38.36 -8.95
CA MET A 5 -21.77 36.99 -9.12
C MET A 5 -20.74 36.08 -9.83
N LEU A 6 -20.05 36.61 -10.83
CA LEU A 6 -19.02 35.87 -11.57
C LEU A 6 -17.82 35.45 -10.69
N PRO A 7 -17.17 36.35 -9.92
CA PRO A 7 -16.07 35.94 -9.04
C PRO A 7 -16.54 35.02 -7.90
N LEU A 8 -17.77 35.20 -7.41
CA LEU A 8 -18.35 34.31 -6.40
C LEU A 8 -18.54 32.88 -6.94
N LEU A 9 -19.08 32.74 -8.15
CA LEU A 9 -19.24 31.44 -8.81
C LEU A 9 -17.89 30.77 -9.08
N LEU A 10 -16.88 31.53 -9.50
CA LEU A 10 -15.53 31.02 -9.70
C LEU A 10 -14.93 30.50 -8.38
N ALA A 11 -15.06 31.27 -7.29
CA ALA A 11 -14.58 30.85 -5.98
C ALA A 11 -15.26 29.57 -5.50
N VAL A 12 -16.58 29.46 -5.65
CA VAL A 12 -17.34 28.25 -5.32
C VAL A 12 -16.86 27.05 -6.14
N ALA A 13 -16.64 27.23 -7.45
CA ALA A 13 -16.13 26.17 -8.31
C ALA A 13 -14.74 25.68 -7.89
N LEU A 14 -13.83 26.60 -7.56
CA LEU A 14 -12.48 26.24 -7.08
C LEU A 14 -12.52 25.48 -5.75
N VAL A 15 -13.37 25.92 -4.81
CA VAL A 15 -13.56 25.21 -3.53
C VAL A 15 -14.14 23.80 -3.77
N ALA A 16 -15.13 23.67 -4.64
CA ALA A 16 -15.71 22.37 -4.99
C ALA A 16 -14.66 21.42 -5.60
N ILE A 17 -13.82 21.92 -6.51
CA ILE A 17 -12.71 21.15 -7.10
C ILE A 17 -11.69 20.74 -6.03
N ALA A 18 -11.33 21.65 -5.12
CA ALA A 18 -10.39 21.34 -4.04
C ALA A 18 -10.93 20.28 -3.08
N LEU A 19 -12.21 20.38 -2.70
CA LEU A 19 -12.87 19.38 -1.85
C LEU A 19 -13.00 18.02 -2.54
N ALA A 20 -13.39 18.01 -3.82
CA ALA A 20 -13.47 16.79 -4.61
C ALA A 20 -12.09 16.12 -4.76
N GLY A 21 -11.05 16.91 -5.08
CA GLY A 21 -9.68 16.43 -5.19
C GLY A 21 -9.12 15.90 -3.86
N TYR A 22 -9.43 16.57 -2.75
CA TYR A 22 -9.07 16.10 -1.42
C TYR A 22 -9.75 14.77 -1.09
N TRP A 23 -11.06 14.63 -1.38
CA TRP A 23 -11.81 13.41 -1.10
C TRP A 23 -11.36 12.23 -1.99
N LEU A 24 -11.11 12.48 -3.28
CA LEU A 24 -10.61 11.46 -4.22
C LEU A 24 -9.18 10.98 -3.88
N LYS A 25 -8.34 11.86 -3.32
CA LYS A 25 -6.96 11.53 -2.95
C LYS A 25 -6.83 10.89 -1.57
N ARG A 26 -7.92 10.74 -0.81
CA ARG A 26 -7.85 10.03 0.47
C ARG A 26 -7.41 8.59 0.21
N PRO A 27 -6.28 8.14 0.77
CA PRO A 27 -5.93 6.72 0.69
C PRO A 27 -7.05 5.92 1.33
N ALA A 28 -7.46 4.83 0.69
CA ALA A 28 -8.42 3.91 1.27
C ALA A 28 -7.96 3.49 2.67
N ASP A 29 -8.87 3.48 3.65
CA ASP A 29 -8.57 3.02 5.00
C ASP A 29 -7.96 1.62 4.91
N ALA A 30 -6.74 1.48 5.44
CA ALA A 30 -6.02 0.23 5.42
C ALA A 30 -6.29 -0.54 6.72
N MET A 31 -6.70 -1.80 6.58
CA MET A 31 -6.92 -2.69 7.72
C MET A 31 -5.57 -3.08 8.32
N ALA A 32 -5.37 -2.78 9.61
CA ALA A 32 -4.13 -3.15 10.29
C ALA A 32 -4.02 -4.68 10.43
N VAL A 33 -2.88 -5.22 10.03
CA VAL A 33 -2.53 -6.64 10.20
C VAL A 33 -1.40 -6.73 11.21
N ALA A 34 -1.68 -7.34 12.37
CA ALA A 34 -0.66 -7.64 13.36
C ALA A 34 0.26 -8.73 12.82
N CYS A 35 1.54 -8.42 12.66
CA CYS A 35 2.55 -9.37 12.21
C CYS A 35 3.83 -9.21 13.00
N ALA A 36 4.19 -10.23 13.78
CA ALA A 36 5.41 -10.21 14.58
C ALA A 36 6.66 -10.48 13.72
N ASP A 37 6.55 -11.39 12.75
CA ASP A 37 7.65 -11.77 11.87
C ASP A 37 7.20 -12.01 10.42
N PRO A 38 7.46 -11.06 9.50
CA PRO A 38 7.17 -11.23 8.08
C PRO A 38 7.92 -12.38 7.40
N LEU A 39 9.02 -12.89 7.99
CA LEU A 39 9.76 -14.05 7.47
C LEU A 39 9.05 -15.36 7.78
N ALA A 40 8.43 -15.47 8.95
CA ALA A 40 7.57 -16.58 9.32
C ALA A 40 6.22 -16.53 8.57
N GLY A 41 5.76 -15.32 8.27
CA GLY A 41 4.54 -15.04 7.51
C GLY A 41 3.48 -14.35 8.37
N CYS A 42 2.79 -13.39 7.78
CA CYS A 42 1.70 -12.62 8.36
C CYS A 42 0.37 -13.20 7.89
N SER A 43 -0.45 -13.72 8.80
CA SER A 43 -1.78 -14.26 8.49
C SER A 43 -2.87 -13.23 8.78
N PHE A 44 -3.86 -13.13 7.90
CA PHE A 44 -5.01 -12.23 8.02
C PHE A 44 -6.22 -12.79 7.27
N SER A 45 -7.38 -12.14 7.39
CA SER A 45 -8.59 -12.53 6.65
C SER A 45 -8.88 -11.57 5.50
N HIS A 46 -9.17 -12.14 4.33
CA HIS A 46 -9.68 -11.42 3.17
C HIS A 46 -11.05 -11.97 2.77
N ARG A 47 -12.09 -11.13 2.88
CA ARG A 47 -13.49 -11.50 2.56
C ARG A 47 -13.94 -12.80 3.25
N GLY A 48 -13.49 -13.04 4.48
CA GLY A 48 -13.82 -14.23 5.27
C GLY A 48 -12.94 -15.46 4.99
N ALA A 49 -12.08 -15.42 3.97
CA ALA A 49 -11.09 -16.46 3.71
C ALA A 49 -9.74 -16.15 4.37
N ALA A 50 -8.93 -17.18 4.62
CA ALA A 50 -7.56 -17.00 5.11
C ALA A 50 -6.66 -16.48 3.99
N ALA A 51 -5.83 -15.49 4.33
CA ALA A 51 -4.79 -14.95 3.47
C ALA A 51 -3.48 -14.84 4.26
N SER A 52 -2.36 -14.86 3.55
CA SER A 52 -1.05 -14.65 4.18
C SER A 52 -0.07 -13.93 3.27
N ALA A 53 0.87 -13.21 3.89
CA ALA A 53 1.97 -12.53 3.23
C ALA A 53 3.29 -12.92 3.90
N ARG A 54 4.34 -13.23 3.13
CA ARG A 54 5.64 -13.69 3.64
C ARG A 54 6.78 -13.11 2.82
N PHE A 55 7.84 -12.66 3.50
CA PHE A 55 9.06 -12.21 2.86
C PHE A 55 10.06 -13.37 2.78
N SER A 56 10.77 -13.51 1.66
CA SER A 56 11.78 -14.56 1.52
C SER A 56 13.07 -14.29 2.31
N ALA A 57 13.36 -13.02 2.58
CA ALA A 57 14.49 -12.57 3.36
C ALA A 57 14.14 -11.28 4.11
N ARG A 58 14.94 -10.94 5.13
CA ARG A 58 14.75 -9.67 5.85
C ARG A 58 15.15 -8.56 4.88
N PRO A 59 14.26 -7.59 4.58
CA PRO A 59 14.57 -6.58 3.59
C PRO A 59 15.79 -5.74 3.99
N THR A 60 16.72 -5.59 3.06
CA THR A 60 17.88 -4.69 3.14
C THR A 60 17.74 -3.65 2.03
N ALA A 61 18.13 -2.40 2.30
CA ALA A 61 18.08 -1.35 1.29
C ALA A 61 18.90 -1.74 0.05
N LEU A 62 18.35 -1.50 -1.14
CA LEU A 62 18.96 -1.79 -2.44
C LEU A 62 19.22 -3.27 -2.74
N GLU A 63 18.76 -4.19 -1.89
CA GLU A 63 18.79 -5.63 -2.14
C GLU A 63 17.39 -6.14 -2.49
N ALA A 64 17.32 -7.05 -3.47
CA ALA A 64 16.07 -7.67 -3.86
C ALA A 64 15.67 -8.77 -2.88
N PHE A 65 14.39 -8.84 -2.55
CA PHE A 65 13.75 -9.97 -1.86
C PHE A 65 12.42 -10.31 -2.54
N GLU A 66 11.84 -11.46 -2.21
CA GLU A 66 10.54 -11.86 -2.73
C GLU A 66 9.45 -11.67 -1.68
N LEU A 67 8.39 -10.97 -2.07
CA LEU A 67 7.13 -10.94 -1.36
C LEU A 67 6.24 -12.04 -1.93
N ASN A 68 5.87 -13.01 -1.10
CA ASN A 68 4.94 -14.07 -1.43
C ASN A 68 3.61 -13.83 -0.72
N VAL A 69 2.50 -13.92 -1.44
CA VAL A 69 1.15 -13.75 -0.91
C VAL A 69 0.31 -14.95 -1.30
N ARG A 70 -0.47 -15.48 -0.35
CA ARG A 70 -1.50 -16.48 -0.63
C ARG A 70 -2.86 -15.88 -0.31
N ALA A 71 -3.74 -15.86 -1.29
CA ALA A 71 -5.11 -15.39 -1.14
C ALA A 71 -5.98 -16.04 -2.22
N ALA A 72 -7.06 -16.70 -1.79
CA ALA A 72 -8.01 -17.34 -2.70
C ALA A 72 -9.01 -16.33 -3.27
N GLY A 73 -9.45 -16.55 -4.50
CA GLY A 73 -10.54 -15.78 -5.11
C GLY A 73 -10.20 -14.32 -5.42
N VAL A 74 -8.92 -13.97 -5.51
CA VAL A 74 -8.45 -12.62 -5.87
C VAL A 74 -7.97 -12.55 -7.32
N SER A 75 -8.22 -11.42 -7.98
CA SER A 75 -7.87 -11.21 -9.39
C SER A 75 -6.63 -10.36 -9.59
N ARG A 76 -6.36 -9.44 -8.67
CA ARG A 76 -5.21 -8.55 -8.68
C ARG A 76 -4.68 -8.37 -7.27
N ILE A 77 -3.36 -8.42 -7.15
CA ILE A 77 -2.66 -8.06 -5.92
C ILE A 77 -1.58 -7.03 -6.26
N SER A 78 -1.53 -5.95 -5.49
CA SER A 78 -0.42 -5.01 -5.53
C SER A 78 0.11 -4.73 -4.14
N ALA A 79 1.40 -4.47 -4.05
CA ALA A 79 2.10 -4.14 -2.82
C ALA A 79 2.74 -2.76 -2.96
N GLU A 80 2.54 -1.90 -1.97
CA GLU A 80 3.16 -0.59 -1.88
C GLU A 80 3.94 -0.50 -0.58
N PHE A 81 5.18 -0.02 -0.65
CA PHE A 81 6.07 0.06 0.50
C PHE A 81 6.32 1.50 0.89
N GLN A 82 5.88 1.87 2.08
CA GLN A 82 5.95 3.24 2.60
C GLN A 82 6.72 3.26 3.90
N MET A 83 7.47 4.33 4.18
CA MET A 83 7.99 4.54 5.53
C MET A 83 6.90 5.17 6.40
N VAL A 84 6.92 4.92 7.72
CA VAL A 84 5.91 5.50 8.62
C VAL A 84 5.93 7.03 8.50
N GLY A 85 4.77 7.64 8.22
CA GLY A 85 4.65 9.10 8.08
C GLY A 85 5.34 9.70 6.84
N MET A 86 5.73 8.90 5.86
CA MET A 86 6.38 9.38 4.63
C MET A 86 5.72 8.78 3.40
N ASP A 87 5.45 9.62 2.40
CA ASP A 87 5.06 9.18 1.06
C ASP A 87 6.31 8.98 0.21
N MET A 88 6.59 7.72 -0.09
CA MET A 88 7.68 7.22 -0.92
C MET A 88 7.36 7.26 -2.42
N GLY A 89 6.17 7.72 -2.81
CA GLY A 89 5.74 7.84 -4.19
C GLY A 89 5.55 6.48 -4.87
N PHE A 90 6.22 6.25 -6.00
CA PHE A 90 6.01 5.11 -6.89
C PHE A 90 6.59 3.77 -6.39
N ASN A 91 6.59 3.51 -5.09
CA ASN A 91 7.11 2.27 -4.52
C ASN A 91 6.05 1.15 -4.53
N ARG A 92 5.45 0.90 -5.71
CA ARG A 92 4.36 -0.08 -5.94
C ARG A 92 4.82 -1.22 -6.86
N TYR A 93 4.45 -2.43 -6.49
CA TYR A 93 4.74 -3.68 -7.19
C TYR A 93 3.45 -4.46 -7.44
N ASP A 94 3.19 -4.82 -8.68
CA ASP A 94 2.09 -5.71 -9.01
C ASP A 94 2.57 -7.16 -8.89
N LEU A 95 1.91 -7.98 -8.07
CA LEU A 95 2.29 -9.37 -7.89
C LEU A 95 1.80 -10.20 -9.08
N ARG A 96 2.58 -11.21 -9.43
CA ARG A 96 2.26 -12.18 -10.49
C ARG A 96 1.79 -13.49 -9.88
N PRO A 97 0.76 -14.13 -10.44
CA PRO A 97 0.34 -15.45 -9.97
C PRO A 97 1.46 -16.46 -10.24
N THR A 98 1.68 -17.38 -9.31
CA THR A 98 2.70 -18.43 -9.43
C THR A 98 2.07 -19.83 -9.52
N ALA A 99 1.28 -20.23 -8.52
CA ALA A 99 0.49 -21.48 -8.50
C ALA A 99 -0.55 -21.42 -7.36
N ASP A 100 -1.67 -22.14 -7.46
CA ASP A 100 -2.62 -22.41 -6.36
C ASP A 100 -2.87 -21.23 -5.41
N SER A 101 -3.46 -20.14 -5.92
CA SER A 101 -3.76 -18.91 -5.17
C SER A 101 -2.56 -18.19 -4.55
N ALA A 102 -1.33 -18.58 -4.95
CA ALA A 102 -0.10 -17.91 -4.59
C ALA A 102 0.33 -16.90 -5.65
N TRP A 103 0.91 -15.82 -5.14
CA TRP A 103 1.33 -14.66 -5.89
C TRP A 103 2.69 -14.22 -5.38
N ALA A 104 3.53 -13.69 -6.27
CA ALA A 104 4.85 -13.23 -5.91
C ALA A 104 5.23 -11.93 -6.63
N ALA A 105 6.04 -11.11 -5.97
CA ALA A 105 6.76 -10.00 -6.58
C ALA A 105 8.20 -9.96 -6.06
N ARG A 106 9.12 -9.60 -6.95
CA ARG A 106 10.48 -9.24 -6.59
C ARG A 106 10.51 -7.75 -6.23
N VAL A 107 10.92 -7.45 -5.00
CA VAL A 107 10.86 -6.12 -4.40
C VAL A 107 12.27 -5.66 -4.04
N THR A 108 12.57 -4.38 -4.27
CA THR A 108 13.84 -3.75 -3.86
C THR A 108 13.50 -2.43 -3.18
N LEU A 109 13.79 -2.31 -1.88
CA LEU A 109 13.51 -1.07 -1.14
C LEU A 109 14.58 -0.01 -1.41
N PRO A 110 14.21 1.27 -1.52
CA PRO A 110 15.17 2.35 -1.68
C PRO A 110 15.95 2.60 -0.38
N VAL A 111 17.07 3.30 -0.50
CA VAL A 111 17.87 3.75 0.65
C VAL A 111 17.23 4.96 1.33
N CYS A 112 17.26 4.99 2.66
CA CYS A 112 16.87 6.14 3.45
C CYS A 112 18.10 6.91 3.93
N VAL A 113 18.27 8.16 3.49
CA VAL A 113 19.39 9.03 3.91
C VAL A 113 19.36 9.35 5.41
N SER A 114 18.19 9.28 6.04
CA SER A 114 18.01 9.43 7.49
C SER A 114 18.17 8.12 8.27
N ALA A 115 18.64 7.05 7.62
CA ALA A 115 18.84 5.72 8.21
C ALA A 115 17.61 5.12 8.92
N ARG A 116 16.40 5.55 8.54
CA ARG A 116 15.16 4.96 9.04
C ARG A 116 14.96 3.56 8.50
N ARG A 117 14.24 2.76 9.29
CA ARG A 117 14.03 1.32 9.06
C ARG A 117 12.59 0.89 9.26
N ASP A 118 11.70 1.81 9.61
CA ASP A 118 10.32 1.54 9.95
C ASP A 118 9.43 1.74 8.72
N TRP A 119 8.92 0.60 8.22
CA TRP A 119 8.17 0.50 6.99
C TRP A 119 6.77 -0.03 7.25
N ILE A 120 5.87 0.26 6.31
CA ILE A 120 4.54 -0.30 6.20
C ILE A 120 4.44 -0.89 4.79
N LEU A 121 4.17 -2.19 4.72
CA LEU A 121 3.67 -2.82 3.51
C LEU A 121 2.17 -2.57 3.44
N TYR A 122 1.73 -1.86 2.41
CA TYR A 122 0.34 -1.79 2.02
C TYR A 122 0.06 -2.83 0.94
N LEU A 123 -0.70 -3.85 1.30
CA LEU A 123 -1.13 -4.88 0.36
C LEU A 123 -2.56 -4.59 -0.09
N ASP A 124 -2.77 -4.42 -1.39
CA ASP A 124 -4.09 -4.30 -2.00
C ASP A 124 -4.49 -5.63 -2.62
N LEU A 125 -5.65 -6.13 -2.20
CA LEU A 125 -6.29 -7.35 -2.70
C LEU A 125 -7.65 -6.94 -3.28
N ASP A 126 -7.73 -6.79 -4.60
CA ASP A 126 -8.93 -6.32 -5.32
C ASP A 126 -9.60 -5.08 -4.68
N GLY A 127 -8.80 -4.07 -4.33
CA GLY A 127 -9.26 -2.81 -3.72
C GLY A 127 -9.42 -2.84 -2.21
N SER A 128 -9.21 -3.98 -1.54
CA SER A 128 -9.13 -4.06 -0.08
C SER A 128 -7.68 -3.89 0.37
N ARG A 129 -7.41 -2.83 1.14
CA ARG A 129 -6.04 -2.47 1.56
C ARG A 129 -5.73 -2.97 2.96
N TYR A 130 -4.57 -3.57 3.13
CA TYR A 130 -4.04 -4.09 4.40
C TYR A 130 -2.71 -3.44 4.72
N ALA A 131 -2.51 -3.02 5.96
CA ALA A 131 -1.26 -2.42 6.43
C ALA A 131 -0.51 -3.40 7.33
N ILE A 132 0.70 -3.78 6.92
CA ILE A 132 1.60 -4.69 7.64
C ILE A 132 2.88 -3.91 8.00
N PRO A 133 3.02 -3.42 9.24
CA PRO A 133 4.25 -2.79 9.70
C PRO A 133 5.41 -3.80 9.76
N PHE A 134 6.62 -3.37 9.40
CA PHE A 134 7.83 -4.16 9.55
C PHE A 134 9.08 -3.28 9.70
N SER A 135 10.23 -3.91 9.96
CA SER A 135 11.52 -3.21 9.93
C SER A 135 12.57 -3.91 9.09
N THR A 136 13.37 -3.11 8.37
CA THR A 136 14.52 -3.60 7.59
C THR A 136 15.70 -3.96 8.49
N ARG A 137 16.71 -4.60 7.90
CA ARG A 137 18.00 -4.86 8.56
C ARG A 137 18.78 -3.59 8.89
#